data_AF-A0A7K4D9J6-F1
#
_entry.id   AF-A0A7K4D9J6-F1
#
_cell.length_a   1.000
_cell.length_b   1.000
_cell.length_c   1.000
_cell.angle_alpha   90.00
_cell.angle_beta   90.00
_cell.angle_gamma   90.00
#
_symmetry.space_group_name_H-M   'P 1'
#
loop_
_entity.id
_entity.type
_entity.pdbx_description
1 polymer ?
#
loop_
_entity_poly.entity_id
_entity_poly.type
_entity_poly.pdbx_seq_one_letter_code
_entity_poly.pdbx_strand_id
1 'polypeptide(L)'
;MTIILKTGFIAYRQNSVRPGLRPKKGDGILFGIIIGIVIGIFISTVFNHFVFVIIGIAFGHYIGLIIESLACPTSSSEIVSYRKYSLVGTIAAIASILYAALSIE
;
A
#
# COMPACT_ATOMS: atom_id res chain seq x y z
N MET A 1 13.62 -1.49 -6.31
CA MET A 1 13.38 -2.78 -7.01
C MET A 1 13.46 -3.99 -6.08
N THR A 2 14.48 -4.09 -5.22
CA THR A 2 14.67 -5.19 -4.24
C THR A 2 13.57 -5.32 -3.18
N ILE A 3 12.95 -4.21 -2.75
CA ILE A 3 11.83 -4.23 -1.78
C ILE A 3 10.59 -4.87 -2.40
N ILE A 4 10.24 -4.50 -3.63
CA ILE A 4 9.08 -5.03 -4.37
C ILE A 4 9.21 -6.55 -4.57
N LEU A 5 10.40 -7.02 -4.96
CA LEU A 5 10.69 -8.45 -5.12
C LEU A 5 10.62 -9.23 -3.80
N LYS A 6 11.16 -8.68 -2.71
CA LYS A 6 11.09 -9.31 -1.37
C LYS A 6 9.65 -9.43 -0.87
N THR A 7 8.91 -8.33 -0.90
CA THR A 7 7.55 -8.26 -0.36
C THR A 7 6.59 -9.12 -1.21
N GLY A 8 6.75 -9.12 -2.54
CA GLY A 8 6.00 -10.00 -3.43
C GLY A 8 6.27 -11.50 -3.20
N PHE A 9 7.53 -11.89 -2.99
CA PHE A 9 7.89 -13.28 -2.71
C PHE A 9 7.30 -13.79 -1.38
N ILE A 10 7.17 -12.90 -0.39
CA ILE A 10 6.62 -13.20 0.93
C ILE A 10 5.10 -13.27 0.92
N ALA A 11 4.43 -12.41 0.15
CA ALA A 11 3.00 -12.50 -0.09
C ALA A 11 2.62 -13.85 -0.75
N TYR A 12 3.51 -14.41 -1.58
CA TYR A 12 3.32 -15.70 -2.24
C TYR A 12 3.68 -16.92 -1.37
N ARG A 13 4.60 -16.79 -0.39
CA ARG A 13 5.06 -17.88 0.50
C ARG A 13 4.73 -17.61 1.97
N GLN A 14 3.53 -18.01 2.41
CA GLN A 14 3.09 -17.85 3.81
C GLN A 14 3.83 -18.76 4.82
N ASN A 15 4.44 -19.86 4.37
CA ASN A 15 5.08 -20.82 5.28
C ASN A 15 6.57 -20.46 5.50
N SER A 16 6.84 -19.81 6.63
CA SER A 16 8.17 -19.53 7.21
C SER A 16 9.05 -18.58 6.38
N VAL A 17 8.86 -17.28 6.58
CA VAL A 17 9.77 -16.26 6.06
C VAL A 17 11.08 -16.30 6.86
N ARG A 18 12.20 -16.67 6.20
CA ARG A 18 13.55 -16.60 6.77
C ARG A 18 13.80 -15.19 7.35
N PRO A 19 14.35 -15.07 8.58
CA PRO A 19 14.51 -13.78 9.26
C PRO A 19 15.17 -12.66 8.44
N GLY A 20 16.17 -12.97 7.61
CA GLY A 20 16.85 -11.98 6.75
C GLY A 20 16.09 -11.55 5.48
N LEU A 21 15.01 -12.25 5.13
CA LEU A 21 14.16 -11.93 3.99
C LEU A 21 12.92 -11.11 4.38
N ARG A 22 12.60 -10.99 5.67
CA ARG A 22 11.42 -10.25 6.15
C ARG A 22 11.44 -8.80 5.66
N PRO A 23 10.29 -8.23 5.26
CA PRO A 23 10.20 -6.82 4.93
C PRO A 23 10.47 -6.00 6.19
N LYS A 24 11.06 -4.81 6.01
CA LYS A 24 11.14 -3.84 7.11
C LYS A 24 9.75 -3.26 7.37
N LYS A 25 9.57 -2.74 8.59
CA LYS A 25 8.35 -2.00 8.95
C LYS A 25 8.15 -0.86 7.94
N GLY A 26 7.05 -0.83 7.21
CA GLY A 26 6.94 0.09 6.05
C GLY A 26 6.67 -0.58 4.72
N ASP A 27 7.37 -1.69 4.48
CA ASP A 27 7.57 -2.22 3.14
C ASP A 27 6.30 -2.86 2.58
N GLY A 28 5.48 -3.49 3.43
CA GLY A 28 4.20 -4.06 3.04
C GLY A 28 3.23 -2.99 2.57
N ILE A 29 3.13 -1.90 3.32
CA ILE A 29 2.28 -0.75 2.98
C ILE A 29 2.74 -0.09 1.69
N LEU A 30 4.04 0.23 1.58
CA LEU A 30 4.58 0.88 0.39
C LEU A 30 4.32 0.03 -0.86
N PHE A 31 4.53 -1.28 -0.76
CA PHE A 31 4.24 -2.22 -1.83
C PHE A 31 2.75 -2.25 -2.20
N GLY A 32 1.87 -2.32 -1.20
CA GLY A 32 0.42 -2.29 -1.39
C GLY A 32 -0.04 -1.01 -2.10
N ILE A 33 0.45 0.16 -1.66
CA ILE A 33 0.13 1.46 -2.28
C ILE A 33 0.60 1.50 -3.75
N ILE A 34 1.83 1.06 -4.04
CA ILE A 34 2.35 1.03 -5.42
C ILE A 34 1.45 0.17 -6.31
N ILE A 35 1.10 -1.03 -5.85
CA ILE A 35 0.20 -1.92 -6.60
C ILE A 35 -1.17 -1.29 -6.79
N GLY A 36 -1.73 -0.71 -5.72
CA GLY A 36 -3.01 -0.04 -5.73
C GLY A 36 -3.07 1.12 -6.73
N ILE A 37 -2.01 1.93 -6.81
CA ILE A 37 -1.88 3.01 -7.79
C ILE A 37 -1.84 2.45 -9.22
N VAL A 38 -1.01 1.44 -9.48
CA VAL A 38 -0.89 0.84 -10.82
C VAL A 38 -2.23 0.27 -11.29
N ILE A 39 -2.93 -0.47 -10.42
CA ILE A 39 -4.27 -1.01 -10.71
C ILE A 39 -5.27 0.13 -10.90
N GLY A 40 -5.26 1.13 -10.03
CA GLY A 40 -6.18 2.27 -10.07
C GLY A 40 -6.03 3.08 -11.36
N ILE A 41 -4.80 3.36 -11.79
CA ILE A 41 -4.51 4.03 -13.07
C ILE A 41 -5.00 3.18 -14.24
N PHE A 42 -4.69 1.88 -14.25
CA PHE A 42 -5.13 0.98 -15.32
C PHE A 42 -6.66 0.98 -15.45
N ILE A 43 -7.40 0.78 -14.36
CA ILE A 43 -8.87 0.82 -14.36
C ILE A 43 -9.37 2.21 -14.76
N SER A 44 -8.74 3.27 -14.25
CA SER A 44 -9.10 4.65 -14.60
C SER A 44 -8.99 4.91 -16.09
N THR A 45 -7.94 4.40 -16.76
CA THR A 45 -7.80 4.51 -18.22
C THR A 45 -8.83 3.70 -19.00
N VAL A 46 -9.22 2.52 -18.50
CA VAL A 46 -10.22 1.66 -19.15
C VAL A 46 -11.62 2.26 -19.07
N PHE A 47 -11.98 2.84 -17.92
CA PHE A 47 -13.32 3.39 -17.67
C PHE A 47 -13.38 4.92 -17.80
N ASN A 48 -12.27 5.56 -18.16
CA ASN A 48 -12.10 7.01 -18.26
C ASN A 48 -12.64 7.80 -17.05
N HIS A 49 -12.37 7.30 -15.83
CA HIS A 49 -12.87 7.91 -14.61
C HIS A 49 -11.80 7.95 -13.52
N PHE A 50 -11.48 9.15 -13.03
CA PHE A 50 -10.34 9.36 -12.13
C PHE A 50 -10.54 8.78 -10.72
N VAL A 51 -11.81 8.57 -10.30
CA VAL A 51 -12.15 8.02 -8.97
C VAL A 51 -11.50 6.66 -8.72
N PHE A 52 -11.23 5.89 -9.77
CA PHE A 52 -10.57 4.58 -9.66
C PHE A 52 -9.11 4.68 -9.19
N VAL A 53 -8.43 5.82 -9.39
CA VAL A 53 -7.10 6.06 -8.81
C VAL A 53 -7.20 6.20 -7.30
N ILE A 54 -8.22 6.90 -6.79
CA ILE A 54 -8.47 7.06 -5.34
C ILE A 54 -8.81 5.70 -4.71
N ILE A 55 -9.72 4.95 -5.34
CA ILE A 55 -10.11 3.61 -4.90
C ILE A 55 -8.88 2.70 -4.88
N GLY A 56 -8.05 2.76 -5.94
CA GLY A 56 -6.81 2.01 -6.03
C GLY A 56 -5.85 2.30 -4.88
N ILE A 57 -5.67 3.57 -4.50
CA ILE A 57 -4.81 3.95 -3.37
C ILE A 57 -5.35 3.42 -2.04
N ALA A 58 -6.66 3.58 -1.79
CA ALA A 58 -7.29 3.09 -0.56
C ALA A 58 -7.20 1.55 -0.46
N PHE A 59 -7.46 0.86 -1.56
CA PHE A 59 -7.36 -0.59 -1.65
C PHE A 59 -5.92 -1.09 -1.51
N GLY A 60 -4.97 -0.42 -2.15
CA GLY A 60 -3.54 -0.70 -2.04
C GLY A 60 -3.03 -0.54 -0.61
N HIS A 61 -3.45 0.53 0.08
CA HIS A 61 -3.15 0.71 1.50
C HIS A 61 -3.68 -0.46 2.35
N TYR A 62 -4.91 -0.90 2.11
CA TYR A 62 -5.50 -2.04 2.82
C TYR A 62 -4.75 -3.36 2.56
N ILE A 63 -4.40 -3.66 1.31
CA ILE A 63 -3.57 -4.83 0.96
C ILE A 63 -2.22 -4.75 1.67
N GLY A 64 -1.59 -3.57 1.63
CA GLY A 64 -0.29 -3.36 2.24
C GLY A 64 -0.30 -3.57 3.76
N LEU A 65 -1.39 -3.18 4.44
CA LEU A 65 -1.61 -3.47 5.85
C LEU A 65 -1.74 -4.97 6.15
N ILE A 66 -2.43 -5.71 5.28
CA ILE A 66 -2.55 -7.17 5.42
C ILE A 66 -1.17 -7.81 5.29
N ILE A 67 -0.42 -7.47 4.25
CA ILE A 67 0.94 -7.98 4.03
C ILE A 67 1.84 -7.66 5.22
N GLU A 68 1.81 -6.43 5.71
CA GLU A 68 2.58 -6.00 6.87
C GLU A 68 2.25 -6.83 8.12
N SER A 69 0.95 -7.06 8.37
CA SER A 69 0.48 -7.82 9.53
C SER A 69 0.84 -9.31 9.48
N LEU A 70 0.98 -9.87 8.28
CA LEU A 70 1.36 -11.26 8.08
C LEU A 70 2.88 -11.45 8.07
N ALA A 71 3.64 -10.46 7.59
CA ALA A 71 5.07 -10.58 7.38
C ALA A 71 5.92 -10.11 8.59
N CYS A 72 5.38 -9.22 9.43
CA CYS A 72 6.13 -8.60 10.53
C CYS A 72 5.54 -8.99 11.90
N PRO A 73 6.27 -9.77 12.74
CA PRO A 73 5.86 -10.02 14.12
C PRO A 73 6.13 -8.76 14.95
N THR A 74 5.18 -7.84 14.92
CA THR A 74 5.27 -6.56 15.62
C THR A 74 4.33 -6.60 16.82
N SER A 75 4.70 -5.94 17.92
CA SER A 75 3.83 -5.89 19.10
C SER A 75 2.50 -5.18 18.76
N SER A 76 1.38 -5.58 19.39
CA SER A 76 0.05 -5.07 19.04
C SER A 76 -0.07 -3.55 19.13
N SER A 77 0.64 -2.91 20.07
CA SER A 77 0.68 -1.46 20.26
C SER A 77 1.40 -0.72 19.12
N GLU A 78 2.48 -1.29 18.60
CA GLU A 78 3.23 -0.71 17.48
C GLU A 78 2.49 -0.81 16.15
N ILE A 79 1.68 -1.86 15.96
CA ILE A 79 0.82 -2.04 14.79
C ILE A 79 -0.28 -0.98 14.77
N VAL A 80 -0.90 -0.69 15.92
CA VAL A 80 -1.98 0.31 16.02
C VAL A 80 -1.47 1.71 15.71
N SER A 81 -0.34 2.10 16.30
CA SER A 81 0.28 3.40 16.04
C SER A 81 0.65 3.55 14.56
N TYR A 82 1.28 2.52 14.00
CA TYR A 82 1.69 2.52 12.60
C TYR A 82 0.51 2.56 11.60
N ARG A 83 -0.57 1.84 11.89
CA ARG A 83 -1.83 1.92 11.12
C ARG A 83 -2.37 3.34 11.07
N LYS A 84 -2.37 4.06 12.20
CA LYS A 84 -2.85 5.45 12.27
C LYS A 84 -2.00 6.38 11.40
N TYR A 85 -0.67 6.32 11.54
CA TYR A 85 0.22 7.17 10.72
C TYR A 85 0.12 6.86 9.22
N SER A 86 0.02 5.58 8.87
CA SER A 86 -0.12 5.19 7.48
C SER A 86 -1.48 5.58 6.88
N LEU A 87 -2.56 5.51 7.66
CA LEU A 87 -3.86 6.00 7.26
C LEU A 87 -3.83 7.51 7.00
N VAL A 88 -3.23 8.29 7.91
CA VAL A 88 -3.06 9.74 7.74
C VAL A 88 -2.26 10.05 6.47
N GLY A 89 -1.16 9.34 6.23
CA GLY A 89 -0.38 9.49 5.00
C GLY A 89 -1.19 9.15 3.73
N THR A 90 -2.05 8.14 3.80
CA THR A 90 -2.92 7.74 2.68
C THR A 90 -3.99 8.80 2.41
N ILE A 91 -4.61 9.34 3.46
CA ILE A 91 -5.56 10.46 3.34
C ILE A 91 -4.87 11.69 2.73
N ALA A 92 -3.66 12.02 3.19
CA ALA A 92 -2.89 13.13 2.64
C ALA A 92 -2.60 12.93 1.14
N ALA A 93 -2.18 11.71 0.74
CA ALA A 93 -1.95 11.39 -0.66
C ALA A 93 -3.22 11.51 -1.52
N ILE A 94 -4.36 11.01 -1.02
CA ILE A 94 -5.66 11.15 -1.70
C ILE A 94 -6.04 12.62 -1.84
N ALA A 95 -5.89 13.42 -0.77
CA ALA A 95 -6.18 14.84 -0.79
C ALA A 95 -5.29 15.60 -1.78
N SER A 96 -3.99 15.28 -1.86
CA SER A 96 -3.07 15.87 -2.84
C SER A 96 -3.46 15.52 -4.27
N ILE A 97 -3.87 14.28 -4.54
CA ILE A 97 -4.30 13.86 -5.89
C ILE A 97 -5.62 14.52 -6.27
N LEU A 98 -6.56 14.61 -5.33
CA LEU A 98 -7.81 15.35 -5.53
C LEU A 98 -7.55 16.82 -5.83
N TYR A 99 -6.68 17.46 -5.05
CA TYR A 99 -6.29 18.84 -5.27
C TYR A 99 -5.65 19.03 -6.65
N ALA A 100 -4.71 18.15 -7.03
CA ALA A 100 -4.09 18.18 -8.34
C ALA A 100 -5.13 18.01 -9.46
N ALA A 101 -6.03 17.03 -9.34
CA ALA A 101 -7.09 16.80 -10.32
C ALA A 101 -8.04 17.99 -10.47
N LEU A 102 -8.38 18.65 -9.37
CA LEU A 102 -9.21 19.87 -9.36
C LEU A 102 -8.46 21.10 -9.89
N SER A 103 -7.14 21.14 -9.78
CA SER A 103 -6.31 22.27 -10.23
C SER A 103 -5.96 22.24 -11.73
N ILE A 104 -6.29 21.15 -12.43
CA ILE A 104 -6.08 20.99 -13.88
C ILE A 104 -7.34 21.45 -14.65
N GLU A 105 -8.08 22.43 -14.11
CA GLU A 105 -9.06 23.20 -14.91
C GLU A 105 -8.36 24.12 -15.92
#